data_AF-A0A9E4TMF4-F1
#
_entry.id   AF-A0A9E4TMF4-F1
#
_cell.length_a   1.000
_cell.length_b   1.000
_cell.length_c   1.000
_cell.angle_alpha   90.00
_cell.angle_beta   90.00
_cell.angle_gamma   90.00
#
_symmetry.space_group_name_H-M   'P 1'
#
loop_
_entity.id
_entity.type
_entity.pdbx_description
1 polymer ?
#
loop_
_entity_poly.entity_id
_entity_poly.type
_entity_poly.pdbx_seq_one_letter_code
_entity_poly.pdbx_strand_id
1 'polypeptide(L)'
;MSSRQVAEASALLTKDPQVLSLDPQYLGDVLEDIRRVGRATGTEEKADSIVSRMQTRIDAVVERAAQASSQPRVLNVEWADPVMCGGHWVPEMVELAGGINCFGDKEAGSFRIEWPDVLESQPEVIIMMPCGF
;
A
#
# COMPACT_ATOMS: atom_id res chain seq x y z
N MET A 1 5.19 10.35 12.13
CA MET A 1 5.22 10.44 13.61
C MET A 1 5.51 9.03 14.13
N SER A 2 6.54 8.85 14.95
CA SER A 2 6.93 7.50 15.41
C SER A 2 5.95 6.97 16.46
N SER A 3 5.81 5.64 16.57
CA SER A 3 5.01 4.99 17.63
C SER A 3 5.45 5.44 19.04
N ARG A 4 6.74 5.80 19.20
CA ARG A 4 7.28 6.39 20.42
C ARG A 4 6.66 7.76 20.74
N GLN A 5 6.58 8.67 19.76
CA GLN A 5 5.98 9.99 19.95
C GLN A 5 4.49 9.88 20.30
N VAL A 6 3.78 8.92 19.69
CA VAL A 6 2.37 8.64 20.04
C VAL A 6 2.27 8.17 21.48
N ALA A 7 3.11 7.22 21.91
CA ALA A 7 3.11 6.71 23.27
C ALA A 7 3.45 7.80 24.31
N GLU A 8 4.46 8.64 24.04
CA GLU A 8 4.83 9.78 24.88
C GLU A 8 3.66 10.78 25.00
N ALA A 9 2.96 11.07 23.90
CA ALA A 9 1.79 11.94 23.92
C ALA A 9 0.59 11.32 24.67
N SER A 10 0.34 10.02 24.49
CA SER A 10 -0.73 9.30 25.19
C SER A 10 -0.53 9.31 26.70
N ALA A 11 0.71 9.23 27.18
CA ALA A 11 1.03 9.31 28.61
C ALA A 11 0.70 10.65 29.27
N LEU A 12 0.48 11.71 28.47
CA LEU A 12 0.07 13.04 28.96
C LEU A 12 -1.45 13.17 29.13
N LEU A 13 -2.23 12.19 28.67
CA LEU A 13 -3.69 12.23 28.74
C LEU A 13 -4.19 11.82 30.11
N THR A 14 -5.31 12.42 30.54
CA THR A 14 -5.99 12.03 31.80
C THR A 14 -6.52 10.61 31.78
N LYS A 15 -6.79 10.07 30.58
CA LYS A 15 -7.19 8.68 30.37
C LYS A 15 -6.01 7.91 29.78
N ASP A 16 -6.01 6.60 29.97
CA ASP A 16 -5.05 5.68 29.36
C ASP A 16 -5.68 5.06 28.10
N PRO A 17 -5.51 5.65 26.91
CA PRO A 17 -6.08 5.09 25.70
C PRO A 17 -5.28 3.88 25.22
N GLN A 18 -5.98 2.90 24.66
CA GLN A 18 -5.32 1.88 23.85
C GLN A 18 -4.81 2.52 22.54
N VAL A 19 -3.50 2.45 22.31
CA VAL A 19 -2.88 2.89 21.05
C VAL A 19 -2.75 1.70 20.11
N LEU A 20 -3.40 1.77 18.96
CA LEU A 20 -3.29 0.77 17.89
C LEU A 20 -2.40 1.31 16.77
N SER A 21 -1.16 0.84 16.68
CA SER A 21 -0.24 1.16 15.57
C SER A 21 -0.52 0.22 14.40
N LEU A 22 -0.82 0.81 13.25
CA LEU A 22 -1.08 0.16 11.97
C LEU A 22 0.00 0.61 10.99
N ASP A 23 0.68 -0.35 10.36
CA ASP A 23 1.83 -0.09 9.47
C ASP A 23 1.92 -1.20 8.41
N PRO A 24 0.92 -1.29 7.52
CA PRO A 24 0.81 -2.40 6.58
C PRO A 24 1.91 -2.32 5.52
N GLN A 25 2.59 -3.45 5.30
CA GLN A 25 3.65 -3.57 4.29
C GLN A 25 3.11 -4.20 3.01
N TYR A 26 2.15 -5.11 3.14
CA TYR A 26 1.48 -5.81 2.04
C TYR A 26 0.00 -5.42 1.96
N LEU A 27 -0.63 -5.63 0.80
CA LEU A 27 -2.07 -5.39 0.61
C LEU A 27 -2.90 -6.28 1.54
N GLY A 28 -2.43 -7.49 1.83
CA GLY A 28 -3.03 -8.37 2.82
C GLY A 28 -3.01 -7.78 4.24
N ASP A 29 -1.96 -7.05 4.60
CA ASP A 29 -1.86 -6.39 5.91
C ASP A 29 -2.90 -5.29 6.06
N VAL A 30 -3.22 -4.57 4.97
CA VAL A 30 -4.30 -3.56 4.97
C VAL A 30 -5.64 -4.21 5.32
N LEU A 31 -5.91 -5.40 4.77
CA LEU A 31 -7.13 -6.15 5.09
C LEU A 31 -7.15 -6.62 6.55
N GLU A 32 -6.01 -7.08 7.08
CA GLU A 32 -5.92 -7.48 8.48
C GLU A 32 -6.02 -6.28 9.43
N ASP A 33 -5.46 -5.12 9.06
CA ASP A 33 -5.58 -3.89 9.84
C ASP A 33 -7.03 -3.42 9.94
N ILE A 34 -7.86 -3.60 8.89
CA ILE A 34 -9.31 -3.38 8.97
C ILE A 34 -9.95 -4.31 10.02
N ARG A 35 -9.55 -5.59 10.08
CA ARG A 35 -10.05 -6.51 11.11
C ARG A 35 -9.57 -6.13 12.51
N ARG A 36 -8.32 -5.70 12.66
CA ARG A 36 -7.75 -5.22 13.93
C ARG A 36 -8.52 -4.02 14.46
N VAL A 37 -8.85 -3.06 13.59
CA VAL A 37 -9.72 -1.93 13.94
C VAL A 37 -11.10 -2.42 14.35
N GLY A 38 -11.71 -3.33 13.58
CA GLY A 38 -13.01 -3.92 13.91
C GLY A 38 -13.06 -4.54 15.31
N ARG A 39 -12.04 -5.32 15.69
CA ARG A 39 -11.91 -5.89 17.04
C ARG A 39 -11.73 -4.81 18.11
N ALA A 40 -10.91 -3.79 17.84
CA ALA A 40 -10.69 -2.70 18.79
C ALA A 40 -11.95 -1.85 19.03
N THR A 41 -12.88 -1.81 18.07
CA THR A 41 -14.12 -1.02 18.16
C THR A 41 -15.38 -1.84 18.43
N GLY A 42 -15.28 -3.17 18.57
CA GLY A 42 -16.43 -4.07 18.75
C GLY A 42 -17.36 -4.12 17.53
N THR A 43 -16.80 -4.00 16.32
CA THR A 43 -17.53 -4.01 15.04
C THR A 43 -16.96 -5.06 14.07
N GLU A 44 -16.68 -6.25 14.57
CA GLU A 44 -16.04 -7.34 13.84
C GLU A 44 -16.83 -7.76 12.61
N GLU A 45 -18.15 -7.95 12.72
CA GLU A 45 -19.01 -8.35 11.59
C GLU A 45 -18.95 -7.34 10.44
N LYS A 46 -18.88 -6.04 10.77
CA LYS A 46 -18.75 -4.97 9.77
C LYS A 46 -17.36 -5.01 9.11
N ALA A 47 -16.31 -5.23 9.90
CA ALA A 47 -14.95 -5.35 9.37
C ALA A 47 -14.84 -6.55 8.43
N ASP A 48 -15.36 -7.72 8.81
CA ASP A 48 -15.35 -8.92 7.98
C ASP A 48 -16.14 -8.75 6.68
N SER A 49 -17.28 -8.06 6.73
CA SER A 49 -18.04 -7.69 5.53
C SER A 49 -17.23 -6.80 4.58
N ILE A 50 -16.52 -5.79 5.11
CA ILE A 50 -15.66 -4.91 4.31
C ILE A 50 -14.51 -5.69 3.69
N VAL A 51 -13.80 -6.50 4.49
CA VAL A 51 -12.65 -7.27 4.01
C VAL A 51 -13.08 -8.28 2.96
N SER A 52 -14.21 -8.98 3.16
CA SER A 52 -14.73 -9.93 2.17
C SER A 52 -14.99 -9.26 0.83
N ARG A 53 -15.64 -8.07 0.84
CA ARG A 53 -15.90 -7.29 -0.38
C ARG A 53 -14.61 -6.79 -1.04
N MET A 54 -13.60 -6.40 -0.27
CA MET A 54 -12.31 -5.99 -0.80
C MET A 54 -11.56 -7.17 -1.42
N GLN A 55 -11.54 -8.32 -0.74
CA GLN A 55 -10.92 -9.54 -1.24
C GLN A 55 -11.55 -9.98 -2.57
N THR A 56 -12.89 -10.01 -2.66
CA THR A 56 -13.59 -10.33 -3.92
C THR A 56 -13.18 -9.39 -5.07
N ARG A 57 -12.93 -8.11 -4.78
CA ARG A 57 -12.47 -7.15 -5.79
C ARG A 57 -11.03 -7.41 -6.22
N ILE A 58 -10.15 -7.76 -5.28
CA ILE A 58 -8.75 -8.12 -5.56
C ILE A 58 -8.71 -9.39 -6.41
N ASP A 59 -9.43 -10.43 -5.99
CA ASP A 59 -9.51 -11.70 -6.72
C ASP A 59 -10.01 -11.49 -8.16
N ALA A 60 -11.06 -10.67 -8.33
CA ALA A 60 -11.58 -10.35 -9.66
C ALA A 60 -10.60 -9.54 -10.53
N VAL A 61 -9.64 -8.81 -9.95
CA VAL A 61 -8.55 -8.16 -10.72
C VAL A 61 -7.52 -9.21 -11.10
N VAL A 62 -7.07 -10.03 -10.16
CA VAL A 62 -6.10 -11.11 -10.39
C VAL A 62 -6.58 -12.09 -11.47
N GLU A 63 -7.84 -12.52 -11.39
CA GLU A 63 -8.45 -13.41 -12.39
C GLU A 63 -8.46 -12.80 -13.79
N ARG A 64 -8.77 -11.50 -13.91
CA ARG A 64 -8.73 -10.80 -15.20
C ARG A 64 -7.31 -10.62 -15.71
N ALA A 65 -6.38 -10.26 -14.83
CA ALA A 65 -4.97 -10.09 -15.15
C ALA A 65 -4.34 -11.41 -15.65
N ALA A 66 -4.74 -12.55 -15.09
CA ALA A 66 -4.28 -13.87 -15.53
C ALA A 66 -4.70 -14.22 -16.98
N GLN A 67 -5.70 -13.54 -17.55
CA GLN A 67 -6.14 -13.70 -18.94
C GLN A 67 -5.46 -12.71 -19.89
N ALA A 68 -4.62 -11.79 -19.38
CA ALA A 68 -3.92 -10.82 -20.21
C ALA A 68 -2.85 -11.49 -21.09
N SER A 69 -2.70 -11.00 -22.31
CA SER A 69 -1.69 -11.49 -23.26
C SER A 69 -0.32 -10.83 -23.11
N SER A 70 -0.21 -9.82 -22.25
CA SER A 70 1.03 -9.09 -21.97
C SER A 70 1.12 -8.69 -20.51
N GLN A 71 2.36 -8.45 -20.07
CA GLN A 71 2.69 -7.96 -18.72
C GLN A 71 3.53 -6.69 -18.88
N PRO A 72 2.91 -5.49 -18.91
CA PRO A 72 3.65 -4.26 -19.17
C PRO A 72 4.59 -3.93 -18.01
N ARG A 73 5.73 -3.33 -18.31
CA ARG A 73 6.57 -2.68 -17.29
C ARG A 73 5.88 -1.42 -16.78
N VAL A 74 5.63 -1.36 -15.48
CA VAL A 74 4.87 -0.29 -14.83
C VAL A 74 5.78 0.49 -13.86
N LEU A 75 5.83 1.80 -14.02
CA LEU A 75 6.39 2.72 -13.04
C LEU A 75 5.24 3.38 -12.25
N ASN A 76 5.31 3.32 -10.93
CA ASN A 76 4.41 4.05 -10.04
C ASN A 76 5.12 5.29 -9.49
N VAL A 77 4.47 6.45 -9.55
CA VAL A 77 5.06 7.75 -9.19
C VAL A 77 4.18 8.44 -8.15
N GLU A 78 4.69 8.54 -6.92
CA GLU A 78 4.03 9.22 -5.80
C GLU A 78 4.34 10.72 -5.76
N TRP A 79 5.48 11.13 -6.33
CA TRP A 79 5.84 12.53 -6.44
C TRP A 79 6.77 12.71 -7.65
N ALA A 80 6.61 13.80 -8.39
CA ALA A 80 7.31 13.98 -9.66
C ALA A 80 8.64 14.75 -9.54
N ASP A 81 8.81 15.59 -8.51
CA ASP A 81 10.02 16.40 -8.32
C ASP A 81 10.37 16.62 -6.83
N PRO A 82 11.33 15.84 -6.27
CA PRO A 82 12.08 14.77 -6.92
C PRO A 82 11.21 13.56 -7.25
N VAL A 83 11.62 12.70 -8.20
CA VAL A 83 10.83 11.51 -8.54
C VAL A 83 10.84 10.53 -7.37
N MET A 84 9.67 10.27 -6.80
CA MET A 84 9.46 9.32 -5.72
C MET A 84 8.66 8.13 -6.25
N CYS A 85 9.23 6.94 -6.14
CA CYS A 85 8.55 5.68 -6.41
C CYS A 85 7.87 5.17 -5.15
N GLY A 86 6.69 4.60 -5.30
CA GLY A 86 5.97 3.93 -4.22
C GLY A 86 6.64 2.62 -3.82
N GLY A 87 6.52 2.31 -2.53
CA GLY A 87 7.00 1.07 -1.93
C GLY A 87 5.86 0.30 -1.24
N HIS A 88 6.20 -0.61 -0.33
CA HIS A 88 5.24 -1.42 0.43
C HIS A 88 4.28 -2.20 -0.51
N TRP A 89 2.98 -2.11 -0.25
CA TRP A 89 1.92 -2.79 -0.98
C TRP A 89 1.74 -2.33 -2.43
N VAL A 90 2.39 -1.24 -2.87
CA VAL A 90 2.25 -0.70 -4.23
C VAL A 90 2.88 -1.62 -5.29
N PRO A 91 4.16 -2.05 -5.16
CA PRO A 91 4.73 -3.11 -5.99
C PRO A 91 3.84 -4.35 -6.10
N GLU A 92 3.30 -4.83 -4.98
CA GLU A 92 2.40 -5.98 -4.96
C GLU A 92 1.10 -5.72 -5.75
N MET A 93 0.51 -4.54 -5.62
CA MET A 93 -0.69 -4.16 -6.39
C MET A 93 -0.43 -4.18 -7.91
N VAL A 94 0.76 -3.74 -8.35
CA VAL A 94 1.16 -3.80 -9.76
C VAL A 94 1.25 -5.25 -10.24
N GLU A 95 1.90 -6.12 -9.47
CA GLU A 95 2.05 -7.53 -9.79
C GLU A 95 0.70 -8.27 -9.82
N LEU A 96 -0.17 -8.03 -8.84
CA LEU A 96 -1.52 -8.60 -8.78
C LEU A 96 -2.39 -8.14 -9.97
N ALA A 97 -2.13 -6.95 -10.51
CA ALA A 97 -2.77 -6.45 -11.72
C ALA A 97 -2.14 -6.98 -13.03
N GLY A 98 -1.12 -7.85 -12.94
CA GLY A 98 -0.45 -8.47 -14.09
C GLY A 98 0.67 -7.62 -14.70
N GLY A 99 1.08 -6.54 -14.03
CA GLY A 99 2.22 -5.73 -14.44
C GLY A 99 3.55 -6.24 -13.91
N ILE A 100 4.64 -5.77 -14.52
CA ILE A 100 6.00 -5.93 -14.00
C ILE A 100 6.40 -4.60 -13.37
N ASN A 101 6.56 -4.58 -12.06
CA ASN A 101 6.94 -3.36 -11.35
C ASN A 101 8.39 -2.96 -11.69
N CYS A 102 8.62 -1.71 -12.11
CA CYS A 102 9.96 -1.25 -12.50
C CYS A 102 10.89 -1.03 -11.30
N PHE A 103 10.33 -0.56 -10.18
CA PHE A 103 11.07 -0.03 -9.04
C PHE A 103 10.31 -0.24 -7.74
N GLY A 104 11.03 -0.47 -6.66
CA GLY A 104 10.47 -0.62 -5.33
C GLY A 104 10.33 -2.07 -4.91
N ASP A 105 10.31 -2.24 -3.60
CA ASP A 105 10.22 -3.52 -2.92
C ASP A 105 9.03 -3.47 -1.97
N LYS A 106 8.42 -4.63 -1.74
CA LYS A 106 7.31 -4.83 -0.81
C LYS A 106 7.73 -4.61 0.64
N GLU A 107 9.02 -4.76 0.93
CA GLU A 107 9.57 -4.58 2.29
C GLU A 107 10.17 -3.19 2.53
N ALA A 108 10.19 -2.33 1.51
CA ALA A 108 10.74 -0.98 1.60
C ALA A 108 9.67 0.06 1.30
N GLY A 109 9.67 1.16 2.06
CA GLY A 109 8.79 2.29 1.80
C GLY A 109 9.16 3.07 0.54
N SER A 110 8.41 4.13 0.29
CA SER A 110 8.64 5.02 -0.84
C SER A 110 10.06 5.59 -0.82
N PHE A 111 10.68 5.66 -2.00
CA PHE A 111 12.07 6.05 -2.13
C PHE A 111 12.27 6.90 -3.38
N ARG A 112 13.35 7.68 -3.37
CA ARG A 112 13.70 8.55 -4.47
C ARG A 112 14.44 7.76 -5.55
N ILE A 113 14.08 8.03 -6.82
CA ILE A 113 14.83 7.59 -8.00
C ILE A 113 15.22 8.82 -8.83
N GLU A 114 16.18 8.66 -9.74
CA GLU A 114 16.56 9.73 -10.65
C GLU A 114 16.00 9.49 -12.06
N TRP A 115 15.76 10.57 -12.81
CA TRP A 115 15.21 10.48 -14.18
C TRP A 115 16.04 9.60 -15.14
N PRO A 116 17.39 9.53 -15.06
CA PRO A 116 18.17 8.57 -15.83
C PRO A 116 17.78 7.12 -15.57
N ASP A 117 17.51 6.74 -14.31
CA ASP A 117 17.10 5.38 -13.96
C ASP A 117 15.73 5.07 -14.58
N VAL A 118 14.80 6.04 -14.58
CA VAL A 118 13.48 5.92 -15.22
C VAL A 118 13.60 5.68 -16.72
N LEU A 119 14.53 6.36 -17.39
CA LEU A 119 14.76 6.15 -18.82
C LEU A 119 15.36 4.76 -19.10
N GLU A 120 16.26 4.29 -18.23
CA GLU A 120 16.87 2.97 -18.34
C GLU A 120 15.87 1.82 -18.10
N SER A 121 14.94 1.98 -17.16
CA SER A 121 13.92 0.96 -16.88
C SER A 121 12.86 0.82 -17.98
N GLN A 122 12.76 1.81 -18.88
CA GLN A 122 11.85 1.86 -20.02
C GLN A 122 10.40 1.47 -19.62
N PRO A 123 9.72 2.19 -18.73
CA PRO A 123 8.36 1.84 -18.37
C PRO A 123 7.44 1.94 -19.59
N GLU A 124 6.57 0.95 -19.78
CA GLU A 124 5.52 0.96 -20.80
C GLU A 124 4.28 1.72 -20.32
N VAL A 125 4.07 1.72 -19.00
CA VAL A 125 2.99 2.44 -18.32
C VAL A 125 3.57 3.22 -17.15
N ILE A 126 3.16 4.47 -17.00
CA ILE A 126 3.45 5.30 -15.82
C ILE A 126 2.13 5.60 -15.11
N ILE A 127 2.04 5.21 -13.85
CA ILE A 127 0.90 5.49 -12.98
C ILE A 127 1.27 6.64 -12.05
N MET A 128 0.62 7.78 -12.22
CA MET A 128 0.73 8.92 -11.32
C MET A 128 -0.24 8.74 -10.15
N MET A 129 0.28 8.62 -8.93
CA MET A 129 -0.48 8.30 -7.72
C MET A 129 0.00 9.12 -6.51
N PRO A 130 -0.17 10.45 -6.54
CA PRO A 130 0.28 11.32 -5.46
C PRO A 130 -0.39 10.97 -4.12
N CYS A 131 0.42 10.68 -3.11
CA CYS A 131 -0.02 10.14 -1.82
C CYS A 131 0.13 11.13 -0.63
N GLY A 132 0.50 12.39 -0.89
CA GLY A 132 0.66 13.43 0.14
C GLY A 132 0.55 14.86 -0.40
N PHE A 133 0.50 15.82 0.53
CA PHE A 133 0.65 17.27 0.33
C PHE A 133 1.52 17.83 1.44
#